data_AF-A0A2M9V0T5-F1
#
_entry.id   AF-A0A2M9V0T5-F1
#
_cell.length_a   1.000
_cell.length_b   1.000
_cell.length_c   1.000
_cell.angle_alpha   90.00
_cell.angle_beta   90.00
_cell.angle_gamma   90.00
#
_symmetry.space_group_name_H-M   'P 1'
#
loop_
_entity.id
_entity.type
_entity.pdbx_description
1 polymer ?
#
loop_
_entity_poly.entity_id
_entity_poly.type
_entity_poly.pdbx_seq_one_letter_code
_entity_poly.pdbx_strand_id
1 'polypeptide(L)'
;MASTRTTAAIPTQEAATIEKGIELSEEEATFDDGKTGNASRPAQVPEEKLDETFTSIPPEELGYGDDEPEEDASDTPRASGSSFDEIDDACKTAKNPDATQAEREKAAKVFTDMEGTELYEKMMEGSSEIGIRIKGLIEIRLKKSEKEFVVPDNIEEFDIRNYV
;
A
#
# COMPACT_ATOMS: atom_id res chain seq x y z
N MET A 1 -46.95 -11.77 46.94
CA MET A 1 -46.00 -11.80 45.81
C MET A 1 -45.36 -10.42 45.73
N ALA A 2 -44.20 -10.24 46.35
CA ALA A 2 -43.43 -9.00 46.29
C ALA A 2 -42.10 -9.32 45.58
N SER A 3 -41.83 -8.62 44.49
CA SER A 3 -40.65 -8.82 43.65
C SER A 3 -39.46 -8.10 44.28
N THR A 4 -38.45 -8.85 44.74
CA THR A 4 -37.17 -8.30 45.16
C THR A 4 -36.24 -8.19 43.95
N ARG A 5 -35.95 -6.95 43.53
CA ARG A 5 -34.97 -6.66 42.47
C ARG A 5 -33.56 -6.71 43.07
N THR A 6 -32.79 -7.71 42.66
CA THR A 6 -31.35 -7.81 42.97
C THR A 6 -30.58 -6.74 42.18
N THR A 7 -29.89 -5.85 42.87
CA THR A 7 -28.87 -4.96 42.27
C THR A 7 -27.55 -5.72 42.25
N ALA A 8 -27.04 -6.02 41.05
CA ALA A 8 -25.69 -6.57 40.87
C ALA A 8 -24.70 -5.41 40.80
N ALA A 9 -23.60 -5.49 41.55
CA ALA A 9 -22.52 -4.51 41.52
C ALA A 9 -21.79 -4.58 40.17
N ILE A 10 -21.68 -3.44 39.49
CA ILE A 10 -20.94 -3.28 38.24
C ILE A 10 -19.44 -3.18 38.61
N PRO A 11 -18.54 -3.98 38.02
CA PRO A 11 -17.11 -3.84 38.27
C PRO A 11 -16.60 -2.54 37.64
N THR A 12 -15.84 -1.77 38.41
CA THR A 12 -15.17 -0.53 37.99
C THR A 12 -14.26 -0.79 36.78
N GLN A 13 -14.35 0.05 35.75
CA GLN A 13 -13.44 -0.02 34.59
C GLN A 13 -12.11 0.68 34.91
N GLU A 14 -11.00 -0.04 34.83
CA GLU A 14 -9.62 0.51 34.96
C GLU A 14 -9.06 1.00 33.61
N ALA A 15 -9.72 1.97 32.96
CA ALA A 15 -9.32 2.45 31.63
C ALA A 15 -8.45 3.73 31.63
N ALA A 16 -7.99 4.22 32.78
CA ALA A 16 -7.19 5.43 32.87
C ALA A 16 -5.86 5.16 33.57
N THR A 17 -4.92 4.52 32.87
CA THR A 17 -3.51 4.67 33.22
C THR A 17 -3.10 6.08 32.83
N ILE A 18 -2.68 6.87 33.81
CA ILE A 18 -2.14 8.22 33.64
C ILE A 18 -0.76 8.06 32.97
N GLU A 19 -0.74 7.92 31.64
CA GLU A 19 0.48 8.16 30.89
C GLU A 19 0.76 9.67 30.96
N LYS A 20 1.90 10.03 31.52
CA LYS A 20 2.36 11.40 31.54
C LYS A 20 2.60 11.82 30.09
N GLY A 21 1.65 12.58 29.53
CA GLY A 21 1.75 13.12 28.18
C GLY A 21 3.10 13.80 27.97
N ILE A 22 3.68 13.58 26.80
CA ILE A 22 4.85 14.32 26.35
C ILE A 22 4.51 15.82 26.36
N GLU A 23 5.23 16.60 27.17
CA GLU A 23 5.14 18.06 27.14
C GLU A 23 5.87 18.53 25.89
N LEU A 24 5.12 18.69 24.79
CA LEU A 24 5.61 19.37 23.60
C LEU A 24 5.65 20.87 23.93
N SER A 25 6.85 21.45 24.02
CA SER A 25 7.01 22.89 24.18
C SER A 25 6.64 23.59 22.87
N GLU A 26 6.02 24.75 23.01
CA GLU A 26 5.63 25.66 21.92
C GLU A 26 6.81 26.08 21.00
N GLU A 27 8.05 25.87 21.44
CA GLU A 27 9.28 26.16 20.68
C GLU A 27 9.63 25.09 19.62
N GLU A 28 9.04 23.88 19.67
CA GLU A 28 9.33 22.79 18.71
C GLU A 28 8.33 22.73 17.54
N ALA A 29 7.30 23.59 17.54
CA ALA A 29 6.39 23.73 16.41
C ALA A 29 6.95 24.73 15.39
N THR A 30 7.33 24.26 14.20
CA THR A 30 7.79 25.08 13.05
C THR A 30 6.69 25.94 12.41
N PHE A 31 5.52 26.08 13.03
CA PHE A 31 4.49 27.00 12.54
C PHE A 31 4.82 28.42 12.99
N ASP A 32 5.14 29.27 12.02
CA ASP A 32 5.24 30.73 12.19
C ASP A 32 3.88 31.27 12.66
N ASP A 33 3.69 31.46 13.97
CA ASP A 33 2.55 32.18 14.53
C ASP A 33 2.77 33.67 14.26
N GLY A 34 2.56 34.04 13.00
CA GLY A 34 2.69 35.39 12.47
C GLY A 34 1.87 36.37 13.29
N LYS A 35 2.50 36.95 14.31
CA LYS A 35 1.94 37.98 15.17
C LYS A 35 1.84 39.30 14.40
N THR A 36 0.95 39.35 13.43
CA THR A 36 0.51 40.57 12.74
C THR A 36 -0.91 40.88 13.15
N GLY A 37 -1.07 41.73 14.16
CA GLY A 37 -2.26 42.54 14.44
C GLY A 37 -3.57 41.77 14.69
N ASN A 38 -4.19 42.01 15.85
CA ASN A 38 -5.55 41.57 16.18
C ASN A 38 -6.63 42.20 15.26
N ALA A 39 -6.66 41.83 13.99
CA ALA A 39 -7.86 41.82 13.18
C ALA A 39 -8.31 40.37 13.12
N SER A 40 -8.88 39.88 14.23
CA SER A 40 -9.65 38.63 14.21
C SER A 40 -10.83 38.85 13.27
N ARG A 41 -10.63 38.54 11.99
CA ARG A 41 -11.74 38.16 11.13
C ARG A 41 -12.06 36.74 11.59
N PRO A 42 -13.19 36.52 12.29
CA PRO A 42 -13.58 35.15 12.55
C PRO A 42 -13.63 34.44 11.18
N ALA A 43 -13.08 33.24 11.09
CA ALA A 43 -13.25 32.38 9.92
C ALA A 43 -14.73 32.04 9.66
N GLN A 44 -15.62 32.48 10.55
CA GLN A 44 -17.05 32.44 10.42
C GLN A 44 -17.49 33.28 9.22
N VAL A 45 -18.12 32.59 8.28
CA VAL A 45 -18.80 33.20 7.13
C VAL A 45 -19.84 34.19 7.66
N PRO A 46 -19.86 35.45 7.15
CA PRO A 46 -20.91 36.41 7.50
C PRO A 46 -22.31 35.83 7.26
N GLU A 47 -23.26 36.09 8.16
CA GLU A 47 -24.61 35.52 8.09
C GLU A 47 -25.28 35.77 6.73
N GLU A 48 -25.07 36.97 6.17
CA GLU A 48 -25.54 37.38 4.84
C GLU A 48 -24.97 36.57 3.66
N LYS A 49 -23.92 35.77 3.87
CA LYS A 49 -23.27 34.93 2.86
C LYS A 49 -23.42 33.43 3.13
N LEU A 50 -24.15 33.05 4.17
CA LEU A 50 -24.37 31.63 4.47
C LEU A 50 -25.12 30.94 3.34
N ASP A 51 -26.15 31.57 2.78
CA ASP A 51 -26.94 31.00 1.68
C ASP A 51 -26.08 30.71 0.44
N GLU A 52 -25.14 31.60 0.12
CA GLU A 52 -24.19 31.44 -0.99
C GLU A 52 -23.19 30.31 -0.72
N THR A 53 -22.75 30.16 0.54
CA THR A 53 -21.73 29.15 0.92
C THR A 53 -22.30 27.74 1.00
N PHE A 54 -23.58 27.60 1.34
CA PHE A 54 -24.29 26.32 1.38
C PHE A 54 -25.02 25.98 0.07
N THR A 55 -24.88 26.82 -0.96
CA THR A 55 -25.36 26.47 -2.29
C THR A 55 -24.49 25.34 -2.83
N SER A 56 -25.07 24.14 -2.92
CA SER A 56 -24.39 22.98 -3.48
C SER A 56 -24.20 23.20 -4.98
N ILE A 57 -23.02 23.61 -5.40
CA ILE A 57 -22.64 23.65 -6.81
C ILE A 57 -22.49 22.19 -7.26
N PRO A 58 -23.32 21.69 -8.18
CA PRO A 58 -23.15 20.34 -8.69
C PRO A 58 -21.78 20.23 -9.38
N PRO A 59 -21.13 19.05 -9.36
CA PRO A 59 -19.86 18.84 -10.03
C PRO A 59 -19.87 19.25 -11.51
N GLU A 60 -21.03 19.20 -12.15
CA GLU A 60 -21.27 19.61 -13.54
C GLU A 60 -21.14 21.14 -13.78
N GLU A 61 -21.36 21.96 -12.74
CA GLU A 61 -21.20 23.42 -12.77
C GLU A 61 -19.81 23.87 -12.28
N LEU A 62 -19.05 22.98 -11.63
CA LEU A 62 -17.61 23.15 -11.51
C LEU A 62 -17.05 22.97 -12.93
N GLY A 63 -16.83 24.08 -13.62
CA GLY A 63 -16.20 24.08 -14.93
C GLY A 63 -14.81 23.46 -14.83
N TYR A 64 -14.74 22.14 -15.01
CA TYR A 64 -13.57 21.47 -15.51
C TYR A 64 -13.23 22.20 -16.82
N GLY A 65 -12.04 22.83 -16.88
CA GLY A 65 -11.68 23.62 -18.06
C GLY A 65 -11.69 22.72 -19.30
N ASP A 66 -11.97 23.29 -20.48
CA ASP A 66 -11.80 22.61 -21.79
C ASP A 66 -10.38 22.04 -22.02
N ASP A 67 -9.44 22.29 -21.09
CA ASP A 67 -8.08 21.74 -21.02
C ASP A 67 -7.93 20.60 -19.98
N GLU A 68 -9.02 20.03 -19.44
CA GLU A 68 -8.90 18.72 -18.81
C GLU A 68 -8.61 17.69 -19.90
N PRO A 69 -7.46 17.00 -19.85
CA PRO A 69 -7.21 15.92 -20.78
C PRO A 69 -8.31 14.88 -20.55
N GLU A 70 -9.00 14.49 -21.63
CA GLU A 70 -9.83 13.29 -21.67
C GLU A 70 -9.09 12.18 -20.90
N GLU A 71 -9.77 11.50 -19.98
CA GLU A 71 -9.24 10.35 -19.24
C GLU A 71 -9.01 9.12 -20.18
N ASP A 72 -8.42 9.32 -21.35
CA ASP A 72 -7.59 8.29 -22.01
C ASP A 72 -6.24 8.21 -21.29
N ALA A 73 -6.27 8.12 -19.95
CA ALA A 73 -5.11 8.05 -19.10
C ALA A 73 -4.61 6.60 -19.02
N SER A 74 -4.13 6.07 -20.14
CA SER A 74 -3.22 4.91 -20.10
C SER A 74 -1.86 5.27 -19.48
N ASP A 75 -1.57 6.55 -19.24
CA ASP A 75 -0.27 7.09 -18.84
C ASP A 75 -0.28 7.89 -17.52
N THR A 76 -1.23 7.64 -16.60
CA THR A 76 -0.95 8.02 -15.19
C THR A 76 0.07 7.04 -14.61
N PRO A 77 1.07 7.49 -13.82
CA PRO A 77 2.00 6.59 -13.15
C PRO A 77 1.24 5.76 -12.12
N ARG A 78 0.66 4.64 -12.57
CA ARG A 78 0.06 3.65 -11.71
C ARG A 78 1.17 3.05 -10.86
N ALA A 79 0.89 2.89 -9.56
CA ALA A 79 1.79 2.18 -8.68
C ALA A 79 2.14 0.83 -9.30
N SER A 80 3.43 0.61 -9.52
CA SER A 80 3.96 -0.66 -10.03
C SER A 80 3.89 -1.71 -8.93
N GLY A 81 3.54 -2.94 -9.29
CA GLY A 81 3.50 -4.06 -8.35
C GLY A 81 2.57 -5.17 -8.85
N SER A 82 2.49 -6.24 -8.07
CA SER A 82 1.51 -7.31 -8.29
C SER A 82 0.17 -6.93 -7.69
N SER A 83 -0.93 -7.24 -8.37
CA SER A 83 -2.28 -7.04 -7.83
C SER A 83 -2.59 -8.05 -6.71
N PHE A 84 -3.61 -7.77 -5.88
CA PHE A 84 -4.05 -8.72 -4.86
C PHE A 84 -4.48 -10.07 -5.44
N ASP A 85 -5.13 -10.07 -6.61
CA ASP A 85 -5.51 -11.31 -7.30
C ASP A 85 -4.27 -12.10 -7.73
N GLU A 86 -3.23 -11.43 -8.24
CA GLU A 86 -1.98 -12.09 -8.62
C GLU A 86 -1.23 -12.67 -7.42
N ILE A 87 -1.28 -11.98 -6.27
CA ILE A 87 -0.71 -12.45 -5.00
C ILE A 87 -1.50 -13.65 -4.48
N ASP A 88 -2.83 -13.62 -4.53
CA ASP A 88 -3.68 -14.75 -4.12
C ASP A 88 -3.47 -15.97 -5.02
N ASP A 89 -3.42 -15.77 -6.33
CA ASP A 89 -3.12 -16.82 -7.30
C ASP A 89 -1.72 -17.42 -7.08
N ALA A 90 -0.72 -16.59 -6.75
CA ALA A 90 0.60 -17.05 -6.37
C ALA A 90 0.57 -17.90 -5.10
N CYS A 91 -0.22 -17.50 -4.10
CA CYS A 91 -0.41 -18.27 -2.86
C CYS A 91 -1.07 -19.63 -3.12
N LYS A 92 -2.12 -19.67 -3.97
CA LYS A 92 -2.78 -20.91 -4.39
C LYS A 92 -1.81 -21.83 -5.12
N THR A 93 -0.99 -21.25 -6.01
CA THR A 93 0.05 -21.96 -6.75
C THR A 93 1.09 -22.57 -5.80
N ALA A 94 1.56 -21.82 -4.80
CA ALA A 94 2.49 -22.35 -3.79
C ALA A 94 1.89 -23.51 -2.96
N LYS A 95 0.57 -23.51 -2.76
CA LYS A 95 -0.14 -24.60 -2.07
C LYS A 95 -0.39 -25.81 -2.96
N ASN A 96 -0.40 -25.64 -4.28
CA ASN A 96 -0.68 -26.70 -5.25
C ASN A 96 0.61 -27.34 -5.82
N PRO A 97 0.99 -28.56 -5.40
CA PRO A 97 2.17 -29.22 -5.93
C PRO A 97 2.03 -29.59 -7.41
N ASP A 98 0.81 -29.65 -7.96
CA ASP A 98 0.55 -30.02 -9.35
C ASP A 98 0.34 -28.82 -10.28
N ALA A 99 0.65 -27.60 -9.79
CA ALA A 99 0.56 -26.39 -10.61
C ALA A 99 1.44 -26.48 -11.86
N THR A 100 0.94 -25.95 -12.97
CA THR A 100 1.64 -25.93 -14.25
C THR A 100 2.91 -25.08 -14.18
N GLN A 101 3.85 -25.32 -15.10
CA GLN A 101 5.10 -24.56 -15.16
C GLN A 101 4.86 -23.04 -15.32
N ALA A 102 3.88 -22.65 -16.13
CA ALA A 102 3.54 -21.25 -16.36
C ALA A 102 2.99 -20.58 -15.09
N GLU A 103 2.13 -21.27 -14.34
CA GLU A 103 1.62 -20.78 -13.05
C GLU A 103 2.74 -20.62 -12.02
N ARG A 104 3.65 -21.60 -11.95
CA ARG A 104 4.82 -21.54 -11.06
C ARG A 104 5.75 -20.39 -11.42
N GLU A 105 5.98 -20.14 -12.71
CA GLU A 105 6.81 -19.01 -13.16
C GLU A 105 6.16 -17.66 -12.84
N LYS A 106 4.85 -17.53 -13.01
CA LYS A 106 4.10 -16.32 -12.63
C LYS A 106 4.15 -16.11 -11.12
N ALA A 107 3.87 -17.15 -10.33
CA ALA A 107 3.93 -17.10 -8.87
C ALA A 107 5.34 -16.75 -8.37
N ALA A 108 6.37 -17.34 -8.95
CA ALA A 108 7.75 -17.04 -8.60
C ALA A 108 8.10 -15.58 -8.86
N LYS A 109 7.65 -15.00 -9.99
CA LYS A 109 7.82 -13.57 -10.25
C LYS A 109 7.16 -12.72 -9.15
N VAL A 110 5.91 -13.01 -8.80
CA VAL A 110 5.18 -12.28 -7.75
C VAL A 110 5.93 -12.35 -6.42
N PHE A 111 6.40 -13.53 -6.01
CA PHE A 111 7.13 -13.67 -4.75
C PHE A 111 8.49 -12.97 -4.74
N THR A 112 9.20 -12.95 -5.87
CA THR A 112 10.43 -12.15 -6.02
C THR A 112 10.14 -10.66 -5.92
N ASP A 113 9.09 -10.18 -6.58
CA ASP A 113 8.71 -8.76 -6.55
C ASP A 113 8.23 -8.32 -5.14
N MET A 114 7.72 -9.26 -4.34
CA MET A 114 7.29 -9.03 -2.95
C MET A 114 8.42 -9.14 -1.91
N GLU A 115 9.61 -9.58 -2.31
CA GLU A 115 10.73 -9.78 -1.38
C GLU A 115 11.10 -8.46 -0.69
N GLY A 116 11.27 -8.49 0.64
CA GLY A 116 11.53 -7.30 1.46
C GLY A 116 10.28 -6.52 1.90
N THR A 117 9.07 -7.01 1.60
CA THR A 117 7.83 -6.48 2.18
C THR A 117 7.45 -7.21 3.48
N GLU A 118 6.79 -6.53 4.41
CA GLU A 118 6.28 -7.16 5.64
C GLU A 118 5.31 -8.31 5.35
N LEU A 119 4.51 -8.19 4.29
CA LEU A 119 3.58 -9.22 3.87
C LEU A 119 4.33 -10.52 3.53
N TYR A 120 5.42 -10.41 2.76
CA TYR A 120 6.26 -11.56 2.44
C TYR A 120 6.85 -12.20 3.71
N GLU A 121 7.40 -11.39 4.63
CA GLU A 121 7.93 -11.89 5.91
C GLU A 121 6.88 -12.66 6.72
N LYS A 122 5.66 -12.11 6.82
CA LYS A 122 4.55 -12.76 7.52
C LYS A 122 4.12 -14.06 6.85
N MET A 123 4.16 -14.13 5.53
CA MET A 123 3.87 -15.37 4.80
C MET A 123 4.93 -16.45 5.04
N MET A 124 6.20 -16.07 5.13
CA MET A 124 7.31 -16.99 5.41
C MET A 124 7.30 -17.47 6.87
N GLU A 125 6.86 -16.63 7.81
CA GLU A 125 6.74 -16.96 9.24
C GLU A 125 5.54 -17.87 9.53
N GLY A 126 4.40 -17.67 8.84
CA GLY A 126 3.13 -18.32 9.15
C GLY A 126 3.08 -19.84 8.91
N SER A 127 3.92 -20.39 8.03
CA SER A 127 4.05 -21.85 7.85
C SER A 127 5.41 -22.22 7.27
N SER A 128 6.13 -23.13 7.93
CA SER A 128 7.42 -23.61 7.44
C SER A 128 7.31 -24.30 6.08
N GLU A 129 6.19 -24.98 5.80
CA GLU A 129 5.99 -25.66 4.53
C GLU A 129 5.73 -24.66 3.39
N ILE A 130 4.86 -23.66 3.61
CA ILE A 130 4.59 -22.66 2.57
C ILE A 130 5.85 -21.84 2.26
N GLY A 131 6.63 -21.48 3.27
CA GLY A 131 7.87 -20.75 3.09
C GLY A 131 8.91 -21.54 2.29
N ILE A 132 9.06 -22.84 2.54
CA ILE A 132 9.92 -23.72 1.74
C ILE A 132 9.48 -23.76 0.28
N ARG A 133 8.17 -23.84 0.02
CA ARG A 133 7.63 -23.88 -1.35
C ARG A 133 7.80 -22.55 -2.08
N ILE A 134 7.54 -21.42 -1.41
CA ILE A 134 7.76 -20.07 -1.95
C ILE A 134 9.23 -19.90 -2.31
N LYS A 135 10.15 -20.27 -1.42
CA LYS A 135 11.59 -20.22 -1.68
C LYS A 135 11.98 -21.09 -2.89
N GLY A 136 11.42 -22.30 -2.99
CA GLY A 136 11.64 -23.18 -4.14
C GLY A 136 11.16 -22.59 -5.46
N LEU A 137 10.01 -21.89 -5.48
CA LEU A 137 9.52 -21.19 -6.67
C LEU A 137 10.47 -20.07 -7.10
N ILE A 138 10.94 -19.26 -6.15
CA ILE A 138 11.92 -18.19 -6.42
C ILE A 138 13.23 -18.77 -6.95
N GLU A 139 13.75 -19.83 -6.35
CA GLU A 139 14.98 -20.50 -6.79
C GLU A 139 14.87 -21.02 -8.24
N ILE A 140 13.71 -21.58 -8.63
CA ILE A 140 13.46 -22.02 -10.02
C ILE A 140 13.53 -20.84 -11.00
N ARG A 141 12.95 -19.69 -10.63
CA ARG A 141 12.98 -18.47 -11.45
C ARG A 141 14.39 -17.92 -11.60
N LEU A 142 15.18 -17.93 -10.52
CA LEU A 142 16.57 -17.46 -10.51
C LEU A 142 17.52 -18.38 -11.27
N LYS A 143 17.24 -19.70 -11.32
CA LYS A 143 18.06 -20.70 -12.04
C LYS A 143 17.95 -20.63 -13.56
N LYS A 144 17.20 -19.69 -14.13
CA LYS A 144 17.15 -19.49 -15.59
C LYS A 144 18.58 -19.27 -16.08
N SER A 145 19.02 -20.11 -17.03
CA SER A 145 20.42 -20.27 -17.46
C SER A 145 21.18 -18.95 -17.50
N GLU A 146 22.22 -18.81 -16.66
CA GLU A 146 23.30 -17.88 -16.99
C GLU A 146 23.76 -18.24 -18.40
N LYS A 147 23.44 -17.38 -19.38
CA LYS A 147 24.14 -17.45 -20.65
C LYS A 147 25.58 -17.13 -20.31
N GLU A 148 26.42 -18.16 -20.24
CA GLU A 148 27.85 -17.98 -20.00
C GLU A 148 28.38 -17.02 -21.07
N PHE A 149 28.98 -15.93 -20.64
CA PHE A 149 29.54 -14.94 -21.56
C PHE A 149 30.82 -15.52 -22.18
N VAL A 150 30.65 -16.27 -23.27
CA VAL A 150 31.75 -16.95 -23.96
C VAL A 150 32.19 -16.14 -25.17
N VAL A 151 33.18 -15.26 -24.99
CA VAL A 151 33.80 -14.55 -26.12
C VAL A 151 34.52 -15.58 -27.01
N PRO A 152 34.09 -15.79 -28.26
CA PRO A 152 34.78 -16.71 -29.18
C PRO A 152 36.16 -16.18 -29.54
N ASP A 153 37.11 -17.08 -29.80
CA ASP A 153 38.48 -16.71 -30.19
C ASP A 153 38.55 -16.03 -31.57
N ASN A 154 37.57 -16.28 -32.44
CA ASN A 154 37.47 -15.70 -33.78
C ASN A 154 36.29 -14.72 -33.89
N ILE A 155 36.54 -13.57 -34.53
CA ILE A 155 35.52 -12.52 -34.71
C ILE A 155 34.37 -12.97 -35.63
N GLU A 156 34.60 -13.90 -36.56
CA GLU A 156 33.54 -14.45 -37.41
C GLU A 156 32.53 -15.32 -36.63
N GLU A 157 32.91 -15.82 -35.46
CA GLU A 157 32.06 -16.63 -34.57
C GLU A 157 31.34 -15.77 -33.52
N PHE A 158 31.68 -14.48 -33.40
CA PHE A 158 31.05 -13.55 -32.48
C PHE A 158 29.71 -13.03 -33.05
N ASP A 159 28.60 -13.46 -32.47
CA ASP A 159 27.27 -12.91 -32.75
C ASP A 159 26.73 -12.12 -31.55
N ILE A 160 26.53 -10.82 -31.74
CA ILE A 160 26.00 -9.90 -30.71
C ILE A 160 24.62 -10.35 -30.24
N ARG A 161 23.84 -11.00 -31.10
CA ARG A 161 22.48 -11.44 -30.80
C ARG A 161 22.42 -12.52 -29.73
N ASN A 162 23.56 -13.17 -29.44
CA ASN A 162 23.67 -14.12 -28.34
C ASN A 162 23.68 -13.42 -26.97
N TYR A 163 23.98 -12.11 -26.93
CA TYR A 163 24.23 -11.32 -25.71
C TYR A 163 23.19 -10.23 -25.41
N VAL A 164 22.08 -10.22 -26.16
CA VAL A 164 20.85 -9.46 -25.88
C VAL A 164 19.72 -10.42 -25.51
#